data_AF-A0A7X7LL54-F1
#
_entry.id   AF-A0A7X7LL54-F1
#
_cell.length_a   1.000
_cell.length_b   1.000
_cell.length_c   1.000
_cell.angle_alpha   90.00
_cell.angle_beta   90.00
_cell.angle_gamma   90.00
#
_symmetry.space_group_name_H-M   'P 1'
#
loop_
_entity.id
_entity.type
_entity.pdbx_description
1 polymer ?
#
loop_
_entity_poly.entity_id
_entity_poly.type
_entity_poly.pdbx_seq_one_letter_code
_entity_poly.pdbx_strand_id
1 'polypeptide(L)' 'EPVIRPVRGGTDGARLSFMGLPCPNIFSGGHNFHSRYEFISLESMEKASQVIVKIVELIEAQAKSA' A
#
# COMPACT_ATOMS: atom_id res chain seq x y z
N GLU A 1 -10.60 1.92 -10.08
CA GLU A 1 -10.97 1.14 -8.88
C GLU A 1 -9.84 0.28 -8.34
N PRO A 2 -9.59 0.30 -7.02
CA PRO A 2 -8.57 -0.54 -6.38
C PRO A 2 -9.01 -2.00 -6.31
N VAL A 3 -8.06 -2.92 -6.45
CA VAL A 3 -8.31 -4.35 -6.24
C VAL A 3 -8.15 -4.68 -4.76
N ILE A 4 -9.27 -4.93 -4.08
CA ILE A 4 -9.28 -5.26 -2.65
C ILE A 4 -9.24 -6.78 -2.50
N ARG A 5 -8.21 -7.29 -1.81
CA ARG A 5 -8.07 -8.73 -1.50
C ARG A 5 -7.83 -8.92 0.00
N PRO A 6 -8.57 -9.81 0.68
CA PRO A 6 -8.31 -10.13 2.07
C PRO A 6 -6.91 -10.74 2.25
N VAL A 7 -6.18 -10.29 3.27
CA VAL A 7 -4.92 -10.91 3.69
C VAL A 7 -5.25 -12.10 4.59
N ARG A 8 -4.73 -13.29 4.25
CA ARG A 8 -4.89 -14.52 5.04
C ARG A 8 -3.67 -14.75 5.94
N GLY A 9 -3.49 -13.87 6.92
CA GLY A 9 -2.34 -13.87 7.85
C GLY A 9 -2.29 -12.57 8.66
N GLY A 10 -1.23 -12.40 9.44
CA GLY A 10 -0.94 -11.15 10.15
C GLY A 10 -0.13 -10.17 9.30
N THR A 11 -0.30 -8.88 9.55
CA THR A 11 0.57 -7.81 9.04
C THR A 11 0.85 -6.83 10.18
N ASP A 12 1.97 -6.10 10.10
CA ASP A 12 2.25 -5.03 11.05
C ASP A 12 1.15 -3.97 11.01
N GLY A 13 0.60 -3.67 9.84
CA GLY A 13 -0.54 -2.77 9.69
C GLY A 13 -1.78 -3.21 10.47
N ALA A 14 -2.10 -4.52 10.48
CA ALA A 14 -3.19 -5.05 11.29
C ALA A 14 -2.91 -4.90 12.80
N ARG A 15 -1.66 -5.12 13.23
CA ARG A 15 -1.25 -4.92 14.63
C ARG A 15 -1.29 -3.45 15.04
N LEU A 16 -0.79 -2.54 14.22
CA LEU A 16 -0.86 -1.10 14.42
C LEU A 16 -2.31 -0.60 14.48
N SER A 17 -3.18 -1.15 13.62
CA SER A 17 -4.61 -0.84 13.64
C SER A 17 -5.26 -1.26 14.96
N PHE A 18 -4.90 -2.43 15.49
CA PHE A 18 -5.33 -2.86 16.83
C PHE A 18 -4.83 -1.92 17.95
N MET A 19 -3.68 -1.29 17.75
CA MET A 19 -3.08 -0.32 18.69
C MET A 19 -3.62 1.11 18.53
N GLY A 20 -4.63 1.34 17.67
CA GLY A 20 -5.26 2.65 17.48
C GLY A 20 -4.72 3.48 16.32
N LEU A 21 -3.85 2.91 15.48
CA LEU A 21 -3.37 3.55 14.25
C LEU A 21 -3.87 2.78 13.01
N PRO A 22 -5.01 3.18 12.40
CA PRO A 22 -5.50 2.56 11.17
C PRO A 22 -4.42 2.56 10.08
N CYS A 23 -4.00 1.37 9.66
CA CYS A 23 -2.84 1.20 8.80
C CYS A 23 -3.13 0.14 7.70
N PRO A 24 -3.79 0.53 6.60
CA PRO A 24 -4.02 -0.34 5.46
C PRO A 24 -2.72 -0.60 4.69
N ASN A 25 -2.63 -1.75 4.03
CA ASN A 25 -1.49 -2.08 3.16
C ASN A 25 -1.77 -1.66 1.72
N ILE A 26 -0.73 -1.19 1.02
CA ILE A 26 -0.76 -0.90 -0.42
C ILE A 26 0.21 -1.82 -1.17
N PHE A 27 0.05 -1.92 -2.49
CA PHE A 27 0.91 -2.78 -3.29
C PHE A 27 2.34 -2.23 -3.40
N SER A 28 3.31 -3.13 -3.55
CA SER A 28 4.69 -2.79 -3.93
C SER A 28 5.01 -3.13 -5.39
N GLY A 29 4.23 -4.02 -6.00
CA GLY A 29 4.49 -4.58 -7.34
C GLY A 29 5.26 -5.90 -7.34
N GLY A 30 5.68 -6.39 -6.16
CA GLY A 30 6.43 -7.64 -6.04
C GLY A 30 5.55 -8.89 -6.20
N HIS A 31 6.18 -9.96 -6.68
CA HIS A 31 5.55 -11.26 -6.93
C HIS A 31 6.40 -12.40 -6.35
N ASN A 32 5.76 -13.52 -6.01
CA ASN A 32 6.40 -14.74 -5.53
C ASN A 32 7.33 -14.54 -4.32
N PHE A 33 6.91 -13.72 -3.35
CA PHE A 33 7.68 -13.43 -2.13
C PHE A 33 8.19 -14.71 -1.45
N HIS A 34 9.43 -14.66 -0.94
CA HIS A 34 10.12 -15.78 -0.27
C HIS A 34 10.40 -16.98 -1.18
N SER A 35 10.59 -16.76 -2.48
CA SER A 35 10.94 -17.79 -3.46
C SER A 35 12.22 -17.44 -4.22
N ARG A 36 12.88 -18.45 -4.78
CA ARG A 36 13.95 -18.24 -5.78
C ARG A 36 13.46 -17.56 -7.07
N TYR A 37 12.15 -17.51 -7.27
CA TYR A 37 11.47 -16.87 -8.40
C TYR A 37 10.81 -15.53 -8.00
N GLU A 38 11.24 -14.94 -6.89
CA GLU A 38 10.81 -13.60 -6.47
C GLU A 38 11.28 -12.57 -7.49
N PHE A 39 10.36 -11.70 -7.92
CA PHE A 39 10.66 -10.64 -8.89
C PHE A 39 9.71 -9.45 -8.70
N ILE A 40 10.06 -8.35 -9.35
CA ILE A 40 9.29 -7.11 -9.37
C ILE A 40 9.46 -6.43 -10.74
N SER A 41 8.41 -5.77 -11.25
CA SER A 41 8.51 -4.96 -12.47
C SER A 41 8.77 -3.49 -12.15
N LEU A 42 9.56 -2.82 -12.98
CA LEU A 42 9.90 -1.41 -12.80
C LEU A 42 8.64 -0.53 -12.86
N GLU A 43 7.75 -0.81 -13.78
CA GLU A 43 6.50 -0.06 -13.97
C GLU A 43 5.61 -0.15 -12.72
N SER A 44 5.61 -1.29 -12.03
CA SER A 44 4.84 -1.46 -10.80
C SER A 44 5.46 -0.67 -9.65
N MET A 45 6.79 -0.59 -9.57
CA MET A 45 7.50 0.23 -8.59
C MET A 45 7.21 1.72 -8.80
N GLU A 46 7.25 2.19 -10.05
CA GLU A 46 6.90 3.56 -10.41
C GLU A 46 5.46 3.89 -10.03
N LYS A 47 4.52 2.96 -10.28
CA LYS A 47 3.12 3.14 -9.89
C LYS A 47 2.92 3.15 -8.38
N ALA A 48 3.63 2.33 -7.63
CA ALA A 48 3.58 2.34 -6.17
C ALA A 48 4.03 3.71 -5.62
N SER A 49 5.13 4.24 -6.14
CA SER A 49 5.62 5.59 -5.80
C SER A 49 4.59 6.68 -6.14
N GLN A 50 4.04 6.66 -7.35
CA GLN A 50 3.00 7.61 -7.78
C GLN A 50 1.76 7.57 -6.88
N VAL A 51 1.34 6.37 -6.45
CA VAL A 51 0.20 6.23 -5.52
C VAL A 51 0.49 6.87 -4.17
N ILE A 52 1.68 6.65 -3.60
CA ILE A 52 2.07 7.28 -2.32
C ILE A 52 2.03 8.80 -2.43
N VAL A 53 2.68 9.36 -3.45
CA VAL A 53 2.69 10.82 -3.70
C VAL A 53 1.26 11.34 -3.87
N LYS A 54 0.43 10.63 -4.64
CA LYS A 54 -0.94 11.05 -4.90
C LYS A 54 -1.81 11.03 -3.64
N ILE A 55 -1.62 10.07 -2.74
CA ILE A 55 -2.33 10.04 -1.45
C ILE A 55 -2.03 11.31 -0.65
N VAL A 56 -0.76 11.71 -0.56
CA VAL A 56 -0.34 12.92 0.17
C VAL A 56 -0.94 14.17 -0.46
N GLU A 57 -0.89 14.30 -1.79
CA GLU A 57 -1.52 15.42 -2.52
C GLU A 57 -3.02 15.52 -2.26
N LEU A 58 -3.74 14.39 -2.26
CA LEU A 58 -5.18 14.37 -2.05
C LEU A 58 -5.56 14.74 -0.60
N ILE A 59 -4.78 14.28 0.39
CA ILE A 59 -4.96 14.67 1.78
C ILE A 59 -4.77 16.18 1.94
N GLU A 60 -3.74 16.75 1.32
CA GLU A 60 -3.47 18.17 1.37
C GLU A 60 -4.58 19.01 0.75
N ALA A 61 -5.07 18.59 -0.42
CA ALA A 61 -6.18 19.24 -1.10
C ALA A 61 -7.49 19.16 -0.28
N GLN A 62 -7.75 18.02 0.38
CA GLN A 62 -8.90 17.87 1.28
C GLN A 62 -8.78 18.77 2.51
N ALA A 63 -7.59 18.85 3.12
CA ALA A 63 -7.35 19.70 4.28
C ALA A 63 -7.52 21.19 3.99
N LYS A 64 -7.19 21.65 2.77
CA LYS A 64 -7.45 23.03 2.32
C LYS A 64 -8.92 23.33 2.02
N SER A 65 -9.71 22.28 1.77
CA SER A 65 -11.13 22.38 1.42
C SER A 65 -12.05 22.25 2.63
N ALA A 66 -11.50 21.91 3.80
CA ALA A 66 -12.17 21.84 5.09
C ALA A 66 -12.01 23.15 5.87
#